data_AF-A0A7J0CI23-F1
#
_entry.id   AF-A0A7J0CI23-F1
#
_cell.length_a   1.000
_cell.length_b   1.000
_cell.length_c   1.000
_cell.angle_alpha   90.00
_cell.angle_beta   90.00
_cell.angle_gamma   90.00
#
_symmetry.space_group_name_H-M   'P 1'
#
loop_
_entity.id
_entity.type
_entity.pdbx_description
1 polymer ?
#
loop_
_entity_poly.entity_id
_entity_poly.type
_entity_poly.pdbx_seq_one_letter_code
_entity_poly.pdbx_strand_id
1 'polypeptide(L)'
;MRLVPFGEYIPARSLLGWATSVGKAAGEDRLRGDRQVVMTLPESDRRLRIGPLVCFESAFPDMSRRLTRDGAQVLVAQSATSTFQESWAPAQHASLGALRAAENGRPAVHATLTGISAVYGPRGEQVGEPLGTEESAAAVYDVPLAHGTTLYGRFGDWAVYAALAALAALCAAEGLRALRRRPAPGTPGRSARTAHGSPERPEH
;
A
#
# COMPACT_ATOMS: atom_id res chain seq x y z
N MET A 1 4.78 1.82 15.31
CA MET A 1 5.45 0.53 15.08
C MET A 1 4.43 -0.53 14.69
N ARG A 2 4.81 -1.41 13.76
CA ARG A 2 3.95 -2.50 13.28
C ARG A 2 4.74 -3.80 13.27
N LEU A 3 4.25 -4.76 14.06
CA LEU A 3 4.81 -6.10 14.13
C LEU A 3 4.18 -6.99 13.07
N VAL A 4 4.91 -7.99 12.60
CA VAL A 4 4.40 -8.98 11.63
C VAL A 4 3.52 -10.01 12.37
N PRO A 5 2.22 -10.14 12.01
CA PRO A 5 1.37 -11.18 12.56
C PRO A 5 1.92 -12.58 12.27
N PHE A 6 1.83 -13.48 13.23
CA PHE A 6 2.33 -14.87 13.24
C PHE A 6 3.85 -15.04 13.14
N GLY A 7 4.60 -14.04 12.66
CA GLY A 7 6.06 -14.02 12.63
C GLY A 7 6.71 -13.36 13.86
N GLU A 8 6.08 -12.33 14.43
CA GLU A 8 6.60 -11.59 15.60
C GLU A 8 5.64 -11.61 16.79
N TYR A 9 4.35 -11.88 16.56
CA TYR A 9 3.36 -12.09 17.61
C TYR A 9 2.21 -12.98 17.10
N ILE A 10 1.44 -13.60 17.98
CA ILE A 10 0.23 -14.37 17.61
C ILE A 10 -1.04 -13.56 17.93
N PRO A 11 -1.81 -13.12 16.92
CA PRO A 11 -3.13 -12.52 17.15
C PRO A 11 -4.04 -13.46 17.93
N ALA A 12 -4.71 -12.97 18.98
CA ALA A 12 -5.62 -13.77 19.81
C ALA A 12 -5.02 -15.12 20.23
N ARG A 13 -3.78 -15.11 20.75
CA ARG A 13 -3.00 -16.31 21.13
C ARG A 13 -3.79 -17.33 21.96
N SER A 14 -4.70 -16.89 22.82
CA SER A 14 -5.59 -17.77 23.60
C SER A 14 -6.58 -18.59 22.77
N LEU A 15 -6.96 -18.14 21.56
CA LEU A 15 -7.91 -18.80 20.66
C LEU A 15 -7.23 -19.49 19.48
N LEU A 16 -6.08 -18.97 19.02
CA LEU A 16 -5.40 -19.42 17.79
C LEU A 16 -4.06 -20.14 18.03
N GLY A 17 -3.57 -20.17 19.27
CA GLY A 17 -2.28 -20.78 19.61
C GLY A 17 -2.19 -22.30 19.33
N TRP A 18 -3.33 -22.98 19.23
CA TRP A 18 -3.39 -24.41 18.89
C TRP A 18 -3.16 -24.67 17.39
N ALA A 19 -3.54 -23.74 16.50
CA ALA A 19 -3.34 -23.85 15.05
C ALA A 19 -1.88 -23.56 14.64
N THR A 20 -1.11 -22.94 15.54
CA THR A 20 0.31 -22.59 15.33
C THR A 20 1.28 -23.68 15.75
N SER A 21 0.84 -24.78 16.37
CA SER A 21 1.70 -25.93 16.71
C SER A 21 2.20 -26.72 15.49
N VAL A 22 1.59 -26.48 14.32
CA VAL A 22 1.89 -27.13 13.04
C VAL A 22 2.83 -26.28 12.16
N GLY A 23 3.13 -25.02 12.56
CA GLY A 23 3.92 -24.07 11.75
C GLY A 23 5.10 -23.43 12.51
N LYS A 24 6.01 -22.77 11.76
CA LYS A 24 7.09 -21.93 12.32
C LYS A 24 6.56 -20.58 12.83
N ALA A 25 5.57 -20.59 13.73
CA ALA A 25 5.02 -19.39 14.32
C ALA A 25 5.93 -18.82 15.42
N ALA A 26 5.77 -17.54 15.77
CA ALA A 26 6.53 -16.87 16.82
C ALA A 26 6.43 -17.59 18.18
N GLY A 27 7.54 -18.13 18.64
CA GLY A 27 7.65 -18.81 19.94
C GLY A 27 7.35 -17.88 21.13
N GLU A 28 7.72 -16.60 21.00
CA GLU A 28 7.44 -15.53 21.95
C GLU A 28 6.90 -14.30 21.23
N ASP A 29 6.01 -13.55 21.88
CA ASP A 29 5.49 -12.29 21.34
C ASP A 29 6.49 -11.16 21.58
N ARG A 30 6.94 -10.50 20.51
CA ARG A 30 7.78 -9.30 20.62
C ARG A 30 6.97 -8.15 21.21
N LEU A 31 7.63 -7.33 22.03
CA LEU A 31 7.03 -6.10 22.54
C LEU A 31 7.00 -5.04 21.44
N ARG A 32 5.83 -4.43 21.26
CA ARG A 32 5.64 -3.31 20.36
C ARG A 32 6.13 -2.02 21.03
N GLY A 33 7.02 -1.28 20.39
CA GLY A 33 7.38 0.05 20.88
C GLY A 33 6.22 1.05 20.77
N ASP A 34 6.27 2.06 21.63
CA ASP A 34 5.18 3.01 21.88
C ASP A 34 5.05 4.08 20.78
N ARG A 35 6.17 4.52 20.20
CA ARG A 35 6.22 5.59 19.19
C ARG A 35 7.37 5.44 18.21
N GLN A 36 7.26 6.10 17.05
CA GLN A 36 8.39 6.23 16.13
C GLN A 36 9.37 7.29 16.64
N VAL A 37 10.67 7.06 16.41
CA VAL A 37 11.74 7.95 16.88
C VAL A 37 12.66 8.28 15.71
N VAL A 38 12.92 9.57 15.49
CA VAL A 38 13.96 10.04 14.58
C VAL A 38 15.31 9.96 15.31
N MET A 39 16.26 9.24 14.73
CA MET A 39 17.61 9.10 15.26
C MET A 39 18.49 10.24 14.76
N THR A 40 19.35 10.79 15.62
CA THR A 40 20.31 11.85 15.23
C THR A 40 21.71 11.28 15.30
N LEU A 41 22.46 11.34 14.19
CA LEU A 41 23.84 10.89 14.16
C LEU A 41 24.73 11.87 14.93
N PRO A 42 25.43 11.42 16.00
CA PRO A 42 26.21 12.30 16.87
C PRO A 42 27.38 12.97 16.15
N GLU A 43 28.04 12.26 15.23
CA GLU A 43 29.35 12.63 14.66
C GLU A 43 29.29 13.28 13.28
N SER A 44 28.09 13.57 12.76
CA SER A 44 27.99 14.28 11.47
C SER A 44 28.06 15.79 11.67
N ASP A 45 28.86 16.49 10.86
CA ASP A 45 28.97 17.96 10.85
C ASP A 45 27.61 18.68 10.77
N ARG A 46 26.58 17.98 10.28
CA ARG A 46 25.22 18.50 10.09
C ARG A 46 24.16 17.87 10.99
N ARG A 47 24.53 16.99 11.93
CA ARG A 47 23.61 16.20 12.79
C ARG A 47 22.48 15.55 11.97
N LEU A 48 22.86 14.67 11.04
CA LEU A 48 21.93 13.97 10.15
C LEU A 48 20.84 13.25 10.94
N ARG A 49 19.60 13.52 10.55
CA ARG A 49 18.39 12.94 11.16
C ARG A 49 17.88 11.77 10.32
N ILE A 50 17.89 10.58 10.89
CA ILE A 50 17.49 9.33 10.25
C ILE A 50 16.09 8.93 10.71
N GLY A 51 15.24 8.55 9.76
CA GLY A 51 13.98 7.88 10.03
C GLY A 51 14.13 6.37 9.88
N PRO A 52 14.29 5.60 10.97
CA PRO A 52 14.43 4.15 10.91
C PRO A 52 13.08 3.47 10.64
N LEU A 53 13.11 2.46 9.78
CA LEU A 53 12.01 1.53 9.52
C LEU A 53 12.55 0.10 9.63
N VAL A 54 11.78 -0.78 10.25
CA VAL A 54 12.19 -2.19 10.40
C VAL A 54 11.34 -3.09 9.51
N CYS A 55 11.99 -3.76 8.57
CA CYS A 55 11.43 -4.80 7.71
C CYS A 55 10.08 -4.39 7.12
N PHE A 56 8.99 -5.02 7.59
CA PHE A 56 7.63 -4.82 7.10
C PHE A 56 7.09 -3.40 7.31
N GLU A 57 7.69 -2.62 8.21
CA GLU A 57 7.31 -1.22 8.43
C GLU A 57 7.43 -0.36 7.17
N SER A 58 8.33 -0.72 6.23
CA SER A 58 8.48 -0.01 4.96
C SER A 58 7.27 -0.15 4.03
N ALA A 59 6.45 -1.18 4.19
CA ALA A 59 5.23 -1.38 3.42
C ALA A 59 4.13 -0.37 3.77
N PHE A 60 4.29 0.33 4.90
CA PHE A 60 3.28 1.19 5.46
C PHE A 60 3.59 2.68 5.25
N PRO A 61 2.91 3.35 4.30
CA PRO A 61 3.27 4.70 3.86
C PRO A 61 3.05 5.76 4.94
N ASP A 62 2.22 5.49 5.95
CA ASP A 62 2.01 6.38 7.09
C ASP A 62 3.20 6.38 8.06
N MET A 63 4.01 5.32 8.09
CA MET A 63 5.17 5.20 8.96
C MET A 63 6.34 6.07 8.49
N SER A 64 6.70 5.97 7.21
CA SER A 64 7.70 6.85 6.58
C SER A 64 7.26 8.31 6.66
N ARG A 65 6.00 8.60 6.36
CA ARG A 65 5.43 9.94 6.42
C ARG A 65 5.55 10.58 7.79
N ARG A 66 5.25 9.84 8.86
CA ARG A 66 5.43 10.34 10.24
C ARG A 66 6.88 10.69 10.54
N LEU A 67 7.82 9.80 10.22
CA LEU A 67 9.26 10.06 10.42
C LEU A 67 9.75 11.30 9.66
N THR A 68 9.32 11.46 8.40
CA THR A 68 9.67 12.65 7.61
C THR A 68 9.08 13.92 8.21
N ARG A 69 7.82 13.90 8.68
CA ARG A 69 7.23 15.05 9.37
C ARG A 69 7.93 15.38 10.68
N ASP A 70 8.40 14.37 11.40
CA ASP A 70 9.16 14.53 12.64
C ASP A 70 10.59 15.02 12.37
N GLY A 71 10.97 15.15 11.09
CA GLY A 71 12.18 15.81 10.63
C GLY A 71 13.29 14.88 10.15
N ALA A 72 12.96 13.62 9.82
CA ALA A 72 13.90 12.74 9.14
C ALA A 72 14.33 13.34 7.78
N GLN A 73 15.65 13.32 7.54
CA GLN A 73 16.31 13.78 6.31
C GLN A 73 16.62 12.62 5.36
N VAL A 74 16.72 11.40 5.88
CA VAL A 74 16.88 10.15 5.14
C VAL A 74 16.03 9.08 5.82
N LEU A 75 15.39 8.22 5.04
CA LEU A 75 14.71 7.03 5.53
C LEU A 75 15.67 5.84 5.43
N VAL A 76 15.78 5.05 6.49
CA VAL A 76 16.62 3.84 6.49
C VAL A 76 15.76 2.66 6.89
N ALA A 77 15.53 1.76 5.93
CA ALA A 77 14.82 0.51 6.14
C ALA A 77 15.83 -0.63 6.34
N GLN A 78 15.78 -1.29 7.49
CA GLN A 78 16.61 -2.47 7.80
C GLN A 78 15.77 -3.72 7.71
N SER A 79 16.18 -4.72 6.94
CA SER A 79 15.35 -5.91 6.68
C SER A 79 16.13 -7.22 6.54
N ALA A 80 15.40 -8.33 6.59
CA ALA A 80 15.89 -9.65 6.20
C ALA A 80 14.75 -10.41 5.52
N THR A 81 15.01 -10.90 4.31
CA THR A 81 14.05 -11.70 3.54
C THR A 81 14.47 -13.17 3.48
N SER A 82 15.10 -13.68 4.54
CA SER A 82 15.75 -15.01 4.55
C SER A 82 14.77 -16.15 4.28
N THR A 83 13.51 -16.01 4.70
CA THR A 83 12.44 -17.01 4.46
C THR A 83 11.76 -16.85 3.09
N PHE A 84 12.12 -15.80 2.34
CA PHE A 84 11.51 -15.47 1.05
C PHE A 84 12.52 -15.46 -0.11
N GLN A 85 13.68 -16.10 0.07
CA GLN A 85 14.63 -16.30 -1.02
C GLN A 85 13.98 -17.03 -2.20
N GLU A 86 14.56 -16.88 -3.39
CA GLU A 86 14.07 -17.51 -4.64
C GLU A 86 12.62 -17.15 -4.99
N SER A 87 12.12 -16.02 -4.48
CA SER A 87 10.79 -15.48 -4.78
C SER A 87 10.89 -14.03 -5.27
N TRP A 88 9.76 -13.46 -5.65
CA TRP A 88 9.66 -12.03 -5.99
C TRP A 88 9.72 -11.11 -4.76
N ALA A 89 9.62 -11.64 -3.55
CA ALA A 89 9.47 -10.84 -2.34
C ALA A 89 10.68 -9.92 -2.05
N PRO A 90 11.96 -10.34 -2.20
CA PRO A 90 13.09 -9.43 -1.99
C PRO A 90 13.05 -8.21 -2.92
N ALA A 91 12.71 -8.43 -4.20
CA ALA A 91 12.61 -7.36 -5.18
C ALA A 91 11.43 -6.42 -4.90
N GLN A 92 10.28 -6.98 -4.51
CA GLN A 92 9.13 -6.16 -4.11
C GLN A 92 9.37 -5.40 -2.81
N HIS A 93 10.10 -5.97 -1.85
CA HIS A 93 10.44 -5.27 -0.62
C HIS A 93 11.38 -4.10 -0.90
N ALA A 94 12.39 -4.30 -1.76
CA ALA A 94 13.29 -3.23 -2.19
C ALA A 94 12.55 -2.10 -2.91
N SER A 95 11.60 -2.42 -3.79
CA SER A 95 10.84 -1.40 -4.54
C SER A 95 9.98 -0.48 -3.65
N LEU A 96 9.58 -0.94 -2.45
CA LEU A 96 8.94 -0.08 -1.46
C LEU A 96 9.83 1.10 -1.07
N GLY A 97 11.16 0.93 -1.05
CA GLY A 97 12.12 2.01 -0.80
C GLY A 97 11.94 3.18 -1.78
N ALA A 98 11.81 2.89 -3.08
CA ALA A 98 11.56 3.89 -4.12
C ALA A 98 10.24 4.65 -3.87
N LEU A 99 9.16 3.93 -3.55
CA LEU A 99 7.86 4.53 -3.26
C LEU A 99 7.92 5.43 -2.02
N ARG A 100 8.49 4.93 -0.92
CA ARG A 100 8.63 5.70 0.33
C ARG A 100 9.49 6.95 0.11
N ALA A 101 10.49 6.89 -0.76
CA ALA A 101 11.31 8.03 -1.10
C ALA A 101 10.52 9.10 -1.87
N ALA A 102 9.90 8.71 -2.98
CA ALA A 102 9.10 9.59 -3.84
C ALA A 102 7.92 10.24 -3.09
N GLU A 103 7.22 9.45 -2.27
CA GLU A 103 6.11 9.91 -1.42
C GLU A 103 6.53 11.04 -0.48
N ASN A 104 7.73 10.97 0.08
CA ASN A 104 8.17 11.85 1.17
C ASN A 104 9.16 12.92 0.74
N GLY A 105 9.70 12.86 -0.48
CA GLY A 105 10.73 13.79 -0.93
C GLY A 105 12.01 13.65 -0.11
N ARG A 106 12.33 12.43 0.32
CA ARG A 106 13.52 12.08 1.12
C ARG A 106 14.18 10.86 0.49
N PRO A 107 15.51 10.81 0.44
CA PRO A 107 16.17 9.59 0.01
C PRO A 107 15.84 8.43 0.96
N ALA A 108 15.85 7.21 0.43
CA ALA A 108 15.62 5.98 1.18
C ALA A 108 16.75 4.98 0.96
N VAL A 109 17.28 4.42 2.04
CA VAL A 109 18.27 3.35 2.03
C VAL A 109 17.60 2.08 2.54
N HIS A 110 17.54 1.05 1.72
CA HIS A 110 17.14 -0.29 2.12
C HIS A 110 18.41 -1.13 2.33
N ALA A 111 18.73 -1.42 3.59
CA ALA A 111 19.89 -2.21 3.97
C ALA A 111 19.40 -3.56 4.51
N THR A 112 19.89 -4.66 3.93
CA THR A 112 19.35 -5.99 4.24
C THR A 112 20.44 -6.99 4.58
N LEU A 113 20.09 -7.99 5.41
CA LEU A 113 21.00 -9.09 5.75
C LEU A 113 21.03 -10.19 4.67
N THR A 114 19.88 -10.53 4.10
CA THR A 114 19.71 -11.58 3.06
C THR A 114 18.71 -11.15 1.99
N GLY A 115 18.64 -9.86 1.67
CA GLY A 115 17.68 -9.31 0.71
C GLY A 115 18.37 -8.47 -0.35
N ILE A 116 17.57 -7.75 -1.13
CA ILE A 116 18.11 -6.74 -2.04
C ILE A 116 18.35 -5.46 -1.25
N SER A 117 19.62 -5.06 -1.14
CA SER A 117 19.99 -3.77 -0.58
C SER A 117 20.07 -2.73 -1.71
N ALA A 118 19.40 -1.60 -1.54
CA ALA A 118 19.27 -0.59 -2.59
C ALA A 118 19.15 0.81 -2.00
N VAL A 119 19.59 1.82 -2.77
CA VAL A 119 19.49 3.23 -2.42
C VAL A 119 18.60 3.93 -3.44
N TYR A 120 17.71 4.79 -2.95
CA TYR A 120 16.81 5.59 -3.76
C TYR A 120 16.93 7.07 -3.39
N GLY A 121 16.97 7.91 -4.41
CA GLY A 121 16.94 9.37 -4.29
C GLY A 121 15.55 9.90 -3.93
N PRO A 122 15.43 11.22 -3.65
CA PRO A 122 14.21 11.84 -3.17
C PRO A 122 12.99 11.73 -4.09
N ARG A 123 13.16 11.42 -5.38
CA ARG A 123 12.06 11.21 -6.34
C ARG A 123 11.77 9.72 -6.57
N GLY A 124 12.41 8.83 -5.80
CA GLY A 124 12.29 7.37 -5.95
C GLY A 124 13.19 6.79 -7.04
N GLU A 125 14.05 7.60 -7.65
CA GLU A 125 15.06 7.16 -8.61
C GLU A 125 16.12 6.30 -7.92
N GLN A 126 16.54 5.22 -8.55
CA GLN A 126 17.59 4.37 -8.01
C GLN A 126 18.95 5.08 -8.05
N VAL A 127 19.73 4.94 -6.98
CA VAL A 127 21.09 5.48 -6.86
C VAL A 127 22.08 4.33 -6.85
N GLY A 128 22.83 4.20 -7.95
CA GLY A 128 23.81 3.14 -8.15
C GLY A 128 23.21 1.74 -8.31
N GLU A 129 24.10 0.76 -8.48
CA GLU A 129 23.70 -0.65 -8.62
C GLU A 129 23.21 -1.21 -7.28
N PRO A 130 22.14 -2.01 -7.25
CA PRO A 130 21.67 -2.63 -6.02
C PRO A 130 22.54 -3.85 -5.69
N LEU A 131 22.64 -4.20 -4.41
CA LEU A 131 23.25 -5.45 -3.99
C LEU A 131 22.19 -6.56 -3.98
N GLY A 132 22.46 -7.64 -4.70
CA GLY A 132 21.58 -8.80 -4.80
C GLY A 132 21.62 -9.69 -3.56
N THR A 133 20.99 -10.86 -3.68
CA THR A 133 20.85 -11.86 -2.60
C THR A 133 21.95 -12.91 -2.55
N GLU A 134 22.78 -12.98 -3.59
CA GLU A 134 23.66 -14.13 -3.86
C GLU A 134 24.90 -14.20 -2.97
N GLU A 135 25.37 -13.07 -2.47
CA GLU A 135 26.63 -12.99 -1.73
C GLU A 135 26.62 -11.92 -0.64
N SER A 136 27.59 -12.03 0.27
CA SER A 136 27.85 -10.98 1.25
C SER A 136 28.63 -9.85 0.57
N ALA A 137 28.02 -8.66 0.50
CA ALA A 137 28.59 -7.51 -0.16
C ALA A 137 28.38 -6.22 0.67
N ALA A 138 29.20 -5.22 0.39
CA ALA A 138 29.05 -3.86 0.90
C ALA A 138 29.34 -2.87 -0.22
N ALA A 139 28.60 -1.76 -0.23
CA ALA A 139 28.76 -0.70 -1.20
C ALA A 139 28.55 0.67 -0.55
N VAL A 140 29.21 1.68 -1.11
CA VAL A 140 29.16 3.07 -0.66
C VAL A 140 28.49 3.89 -1.75
N TYR A 141 27.51 4.71 -1.37
CA TYR A 141 26.76 5.56 -2.29
C TYR A 141 26.70 6.98 -1.74
N ASP A 142 26.83 7.96 -2.63
CA ASP A 142 26.51 9.35 -2.32
C ASP A 142 24.99 9.54 -2.34
N VAL A 143 24.41 9.83 -1.18
CA VAL A 143 22.96 9.93 -1.01
C VAL A 143 22.52 11.41 -1.04
N PRO A 144 21.81 11.87 -2.08
CA PRO A 144 21.38 13.26 -2.17
C PRO A 144 20.28 13.56 -1.15
N LEU A 145 20.58 14.41 -0.17
CA LEU A 145 19.57 14.92 0.75
C LEU A 145 18.67 15.93 0.04
N ALA A 146 17.41 15.97 0.43
CA ALA A 146 16.43 16.93 -0.07
C ALA A 146 15.68 17.64 1.04
N HIS A 147 15.11 18.79 0.69
CA HIS A 147 14.30 19.63 1.56
C HIS A 147 12.93 19.86 0.93
N GLY A 148 12.02 20.47 1.69
CA GLY A 148 10.63 20.69 1.29
C GLY A 148 9.69 19.58 1.73
N THR A 149 8.43 19.70 1.31
CA THR A 149 7.31 18.83 1.69
C THR A 149 6.48 18.50 0.46
N THR A 150 6.30 17.21 0.17
CA THR A 150 5.44 16.74 -0.92
C THR A 150 3.96 16.93 -0.57
N LEU A 151 3.08 16.84 -1.58
CA LEU A 151 1.63 16.85 -1.36
C LEU A 151 1.18 15.70 -0.46
N TYR A 152 1.75 14.50 -0.67
CA TYR A 152 1.49 13.35 0.20
C TYR A 152 2.01 13.59 1.63
N GLY A 153 3.22 14.13 1.79
CA GLY A 153 3.75 14.50 3.10
C GLY A 153 2.81 15.44 3.86
N ARG A 154 2.22 16.42 3.16
CA ARG A 154 1.29 17.38 3.75
C ARG A 154 -0.10 16.80 4.02
N PHE A 155 -0.73 16.19 3.03
CA PHE A 155 -2.16 15.84 3.06
C PHE A 155 -2.46 14.34 3.25
N GLY A 156 -1.43 13.47 3.26
CA GLY A 156 -1.61 12.02 3.38
C GLY A 156 -2.30 11.43 2.16
N ASP A 157 -3.28 10.55 2.38
CA ASP A 157 -3.96 9.76 1.34
C ASP A 157 -4.99 10.57 0.51
N TRP A 158 -4.76 11.87 0.33
CA TRP A 158 -5.66 12.80 -0.35
C TRP A 158 -6.05 12.33 -1.75
N ALA A 159 -5.10 11.73 -2.48
CA ALA A 159 -5.34 11.24 -3.84
C ALA A 159 -6.35 10.08 -3.85
N VAL A 160 -6.29 9.20 -2.84
CA VAL A 160 -7.25 8.09 -2.68
C VAL A 160 -8.64 8.63 -2.39
N TYR A 161 -8.76 9.56 -1.43
CA TYR A 161 -10.06 10.16 -1.09
C TYR A 161 -10.65 10.96 -2.26
N ALA A 162 -9.82 11.67 -3.02
CA ALA A 162 -10.26 12.38 -4.22
C ALA A 162 -10.78 11.42 -5.30
N ALA A 163 -10.07 10.31 -5.55
CA ALA A 163 -10.51 9.30 -6.51
C ALA A 163 -11.83 8.63 -6.09
N LEU A 164 -11.98 8.29 -4.80
CA LEU A 164 -13.21 7.72 -4.26
C LEU A 164 -14.39 8.70 -4.36
N ALA A 165 -14.15 9.99 -4.06
CA ALA A 165 -15.17 11.03 -4.19
C ALA A 165 -15.60 11.20 -5.66
N ALA A 166 -14.66 11.21 -6.60
CA ALA A 166 -14.95 11.29 -8.04
C ALA A 166 -15.76 10.07 -8.51
N LEU A 167 -15.37 8.86 -8.09
CA LEU A 167 -16.10 7.64 -8.42
C LEU A 167 -17.54 7.66 -7.85
N ALA A 168 -17.69 8.07 -6.59
CA ALA A 168 -19.01 8.18 -5.95
C ALA A 168 -19.91 9.19 -6.68
N ALA A 169 -19.36 10.34 -7.09
CA ALA A 169 -20.08 11.35 -7.87
C ALA A 169 -20.54 10.81 -9.23
N LEU A 170 -19.69 10.05 -9.93
CA LEU A 170 -20.05 9.40 -11.18
C LEU A 170 -21.17 8.37 -10.99
N CYS A 171 -21.05 7.49 -10.00
CA CYS A 171 -22.08 6.50 -9.68
C CYS A 171 -23.42 7.18 -9.33
N ALA A 172 -23.40 8.26 -8.54
CA ALA A 172 -24.59 9.02 -8.21
C ALA A 172 -25.23 9.68 -9.44
N ALA A 173 -24.41 10.26 -10.33
CA ALA A 173 -24.91 10.87 -11.56
C ALA A 173 -25.58 9.85 -12.49
N GLU A 174 -24.98 8.67 -12.67
CA GLU A 174 -25.57 7.61 -13.49
C GLU A 174 -26.81 6.99 -12.82
N GLY A 175 -26.80 6.81 -11.51
CA GLY A 175 -27.97 6.36 -10.76
C GLY A 175 -29.16 7.30 -10.90
N LEU A 176 -28.93 8.62 -10.78
CA LEU A 176 -29.96 9.64 -11.00
C LEU A 176 -30.47 9.65 -12.44
N ARG A 177 -29.59 9.46 -13.44
CA ARG A 177 -29.99 9.35 -14.85
C ARG A 177 -30.85 8.11 -15.11
N ALA A 178 -30.47 6.97 -14.55
CA ALA A 178 -31.23 5.73 -14.67
C ALA A 178 -32.64 5.85 -14.03
N LEU A 179 -32.72 6.48 -12.86
CA LEU A 179 -34.01 6.75 -12.20
C LEU A 179 -34.90 7.69 -13.00
N ARG A 180 -34.32 8.73 -13.63
CA ARG A 180 -35.04 9.66 -14.52
C ARG A 180 -35.47 9.03 -15.85
N ARG A 181 -34.77 7.98 -16.30
CA ARG A 181 -35.07 7.24 -17.54
C ARG A 181 -36.08 6.10 -17.36
N ARG A 182 -36.60 5.86 -16.14
CA ARG A 182 -37.67 4.86 -15.95
C ARG A 182 -38.91 5.27 -16.75
N PRO A 183 -39.36 4.46 -17.73
CA PRO A 183 -40.60 4.73 -18.45
C PRO A 183 -41.76 4.72 -17.46
N ALA A 184 -42.73 5.62 -17.63
CA ALA A 184 -43.99 5.56 -16.89
C ALA A 184 -44.61 4.15 -17.05
N PRO A 185 -45.26 3.57 -16.02
CA PRO A 185 -45.92 2.28 -16.16
C PRO A 185 -46.89 2.35 -17.35
N GLY A 186 -46.62 1.57 -18.40
CA GLY A 186 -47.47 1.56 -19.58
C GLY A 186 -48.88 1.15 -19.17
N THR A 187 -49.86 2.00 -19.49
CA THR A 187 -51.29 1.69 -19.35
C THR A 187 -51.55 0.30 -19.96
N PRO A 188 -52.23 -0.64 -19.28
CA PRO A 188 -52.46 -1.97 -19.83
C PRO A 188 -53.20 -1.83 -21.16
N GLY A 189 -52.52 -2.20 -22.26
CA GLY A 189 -53.06 -2.12 -23.60
C GLY A 189 -54.35 -2.93 -23.69
N ARG A 190 -55.44 -2.25 -24.09
CA ARG A 190 -56.76 -2.83 -24.32
C ARG A 190 -56.63 -4.04 -25.24
N SER A 191 -56.93 -5.23 -24.72
CA SER A 191 -57.02 -6.48 -25.48
C SER A 191 -57.76 -6.26 -26.80
N ALA A 192 -57.06 -6.51 -27.91
CA ALA A 192 -57.66 -6.48 -29.23
C ALA A 192 -58.66 -7.64 -29.33
N ARG A 193 -59.96 -7.31 -29.28
CA ARG A 193 -61.04 -8.23 -29.63
C ARG A 193 -60.82 -8.67 -31.09
N THR A 194 -60.54 -9.95 -31.29
CA THR A 194 -60.61 -10.60 -32.59
C THR A 194 -62.05 -10.49 -33.11
N ALA A 195 -62.21 -9.82 -34.24
CA ALA A 195 -63.50 -9.77 -34.94
C ALA A 195 -63.75 -11.13 -35.59
N HIS A 196 -64.58 -11.95 -34.96
CA HIS A 196 -65.33 -13.00 -35.64
C HIS A 196 -66.57 -12.35 -36.28
N GLY A 197 -66.64 -12.34 -37.62
CA GLY A 197 -67.89 -12.25 -38.39
C GLY A 197 -67.76 -13.25 -39.53
N SER A 198 -68.38 -14.43 -39.48
CA SER A 198 -69.80 -14.84 -39.59
C SER A 198 -70.15 -15.30 -41.02
N PRO A 199 -71.10 -16.25 -41.16
CA PRO A 199 -71.08 -17.29 -42.20
C PRO A 199 -71.95 -16.92 -43.41
N GLU A 200 -71.62 -17.48 -44.57
CA GLU A 200 -72.57 -17.60 -45.68
C GLU A 200 -72.65 -19.04 -46.20
N ARG A 201 -73.89 -19.51 -46.30
CA ARG A 201 -74.42 -20.73 -46.93
C ARG A 201 -75.91 -20.44 -47.19
N PRO A 202 -76.65 -21.14 -48.07
CA PRO A 202 -76.33 -21.90 -49.29
C PRO A 202 -76.90 -21.17 -50.53
N GLU A 203 -76.94 -21.77 -51.73
CA GLU A 203 -78.17 -22.07 -52.51
C GLU A 203 -77.83 -22.86 -53.79
N HIS A 204 -78.58 -23.97 -53.98
CA HIS A 204 -78.87 -24.77 -55.18
C HIS A 204 -77.77 -25.36 -56.07
#